data_AF-A0A7V4L955-F1
#
_entry.id   AF-A0A7V4L955-F1
#
_cell.length_a   1.000
_cell.length_b   1.000
_cell.length_c   1.000
_cell.angle_alpha   90.00
_cell.angle_beta   90.00
_cell.angle_gamma   90.00
#
_symmetry.space_group_name_H-M   'P 1'
#
loop_
_entity.id
_entity.type
_entity.pdbx_description
1 polymer ?
#
loop_
_entity_poly.entity_id
_entity_poly.type
_entity_poly.pdbx_seq_one_letter_code
_entity_poly.pdbx_strand_id
1 'polypeptide(L)'
;MPEPIRRSTLARIVGGLLFLLTVIGAIAYGQQWTHGLGVTGLSRDCPWGIYISQFTFLVGIGASAVTVILPYYVHRQKAFAHALVLGEIVAVIALGQALLFILVDLGQPGRLLNIMLYPSPTSMIFWDCIVLGGYLLLSLVGLATAWSSHNGGPKKWARGLAIATIPWAIGIHVVTALLYAGLSARPAWMTAVLAPRFLATAFASGPALLILLASILSRAKIFDVGHEAIDRLTTIMTYATAANVVL
;
A
#
# COMPACT_ATOMS: atom_id res chain seq x y z
N MET A 1 -33.19 15.14 -6.10
CA MET A 1 -32.56 14.67 -4.84
C MET A 1 -31.91 13.33 -5.15
N PRO A 2 -30.63 13.08 -4.84
CA PRO A 2 -30.06 11.76 -5.04
C PRO A 2 -30.77 10.78 -4.10
N GLU A 3 -31.33 9.71 -4.66
CA GLU A 3 -31.97 8.61 -3.95
C GLU A 3 -31.07 8.12 -2.79
N PRO A 4 -31.59 7.95 -1.56
CA PRO A 4 -30.80 7.44 -0.45
C PRO A 4 -30.33 6.02 -0.79
N ILE A 5 -29.02 5.79 -0.72
CA ILE A 5 -28.39 4.49 -0.96
C ILE A 5 -29.07 3.45 -0.07
N ARG A 6 -29.96 2.65 -0.64
CA ARG A 6 -30.64 1.54 0.03
C ARG A 6 -29.59 0.47 0.32
N ARG A 7 -28.86 0.61 1.44
CA ARG A 7 -27.80 -0.33 1.83
C ARG A 7 -28.42 -1.72 1.90
N SER A 8 -27.96 -2.62 1.03
CA SER A 8 -28.42 -4.01 1.03
C SER A 8 -28.20 -4.64 2.41
N THR A 9 -29.07 -5.56 2.83
CA THR A 9 -28.91 -6.30 4.09
C THR A 9 -27.51 -6.91 4.21
N LEU A 10 -26.96 -7.39 3.09
CA LEU A 10 -25.58 -7.89 2.99
C LEU A 10 -24.55 -6.83 3.38
N ALA A 11 -24.64 -5.60 2.87
CA ALA A 11 -23.69 -4.53 3.21
C ALA A 11 -23.73 -4.19 4.72
N ARG A 12 -24.90 -4.28 5.36
CA ARG A 12 -25.04 -4.08 6.81
C ARG A 12 -24.40 -5.23 7.61
N ILE A 13 -24.60 -6.47 7.17
CA ILE A 13 -24.00 -7.65 7.81
C ILE A 13 -22.47 -7.61 7.70
N VAL A 14 -21.95 -7.37 6.48
CA VAL A 14 -20.51 -7.27 6.24
C VAL A 14 -19.91 -6.11 7.03
N GLY A 15 -20.55 -4.93 7.01
CA GLY A 15 -20.11 -3.78 7.80
C GLY A 15 -20.10 -4.07 9.31
N GLY A 16 -21.12 -4.75 9.82
CA GLY A 16 -21.18 -5.18 11.23
C GLY A 16 -20.07 -6.16 11.60
N LEU A 17 -19.78 -7.14 10.75
CA LEU A 17 -18.69 -8.10 10.95
C LEU A 17 -17.32 -7.40 10.94
N LEU A 18 -17.06 -6.51 9.98
CA LEU A 18 -15.81 -5.76 9.91
C LEU A 18 -15.62 -4.83 11.11
N PHE A 19 -16.71 -4.22 11.60
CA PHE A 19 -16.70 -3.43 12.82
C PHE A 19 -16.35 -4.29 14.04
N LEU A 20 -16.98 -5.45 14.18
CA LEU A 20 -16.69 -6.39 15.27
C LEU A 20 -15.22 -6.84 15.26
N LEU A 21 -14.68 -7.19 14.08
CA LEU A 21 -13.27 -7.55 13.94
C LEU A 21 -12.33 -6.40 14.31
N THR A 22 -12.68 -5.17 13.93
CA THR A 22 -11.92 -3.97 14.34
C THR A 22 -11.91 -3.79 15.86
N VAL A 23 -13.06 -4.00 16.53
CA VAL A 23 -13.16 -3.91 17.99
C VAL A 23 -12.32 -5.00 18.66
N ILE A 24 -12.38 -6.24 18.17
CA ILE A 24 -11.55 -7.35 18.67
C ILE A 24 -10.07 -7.00 18.53
N GLY A 25 -9.66 -6.48 17.36
CA GLY A 25 -8.28 -6.03 17.12
C GLY A 25 -7.84 -4.91 18.07
N ALA A 26 -8.72 -3.94 18.34
CA ALA A 26 -8.43 -2.85 19.28
C ALA A 26 -8.27 -3.35 20.72
N ILE A 27 -9.09 -4.32 21.15
CA ILE A 27 -8.95 -4.96 22.47
C ILE A 27 -7.64 -5.73 22.57
N ALA A 28 -7.29 -6.52 21.55
CA ALA A 28 -6.02 -7.26 21.50
C ALA A 28 -4.81 -6.31 21.54
N TYR A 29 -4.87 -5.19 20.81
CA TYR A 29 -3.82 -4.17 20.90
C TYR A 29 -3.75 -3.50 22.27
N GLY A 30 -4.88 -3.31 22.96
CA GLY A 30 -4.90 -2.84 24.35
C GLY A 30 -4.20 -3.81 25.32
N GLN A 31 -4.35 -5.12 25.10
CA GLN A 31 -3.62 -6.13 25.86
C GLN A 31 -2.11 -6.08 25.57
N GLN A 32 -1.73 -5.90 24.30
CA GLN A 32 -0.32 -5.72 23.92
C GLN A 32 0.27 -4.44 24.50
N TRP A 33 -0.47 -3.33 24.51
CA TRP A 33 -0.01 -2.06 25.09
C TRP A 33 0.36 -2.22 26.57
N THR A 34 -0.39 -3.05 27.31
CA THR A 34 -0.21 -3.25 28.75
C THR A 34 0.83 -4.33 29.07
N HIS A 35 0.86 -5.43 28.32
CA HIS A 35 1.74 -6.58 28.58
C HIS A 35 3.00 -6.59 27.71
N GLY A 36 3.14 -5.62 26.80
CA GLY A 36 4.22 -5.52 25.82
C GLY A 36 4.08 -6.51 24.66
N LEU A 37 5.08 -6.52 23.77
CA LEU A 37 5.10 -7.37 22.57
C LEU A 37 5.12 -8.88 22.87
N GLY A 38 5.36 -9.31 24.11
CA GLY A 38 5.42 -10.74 24.46
C GLY A 38 4.14 -11.53 24.16
N VAL A 39 2.98 -10.86 24.13
CA VAL A 39 1.68 -11.51 23.83
C VAL A 39 1.50 -11.87 22.35
N THR A 40 2.36 -11.37 21.47
CA THR A 40 2.26 -11.54 20.01
C THR A 40 2.86 -12.86 19.51
N GLY A 41 3.56 -13.59 20.37
CA GLY A 41 4.31 -14.79 19.98
C GLY A 41 5.64 -14.51 19.27
N LEU A 42 6.06 -13.23 19.18
CA LEU A 42 7.40 -12.87 18.72
C LEU A 42 8.47 -13.44 19.66
N SER A 43 9.60 -13.81 19.08
CA SER A 43 10.75 -14.36 19.80
C SER A 43 12.03 -13.62 19.43
N ARG A 44 13.13 -13.93 20.10
CA ARG A 44 14.44 -13.38 19.74
C ARG A 44 14.88 -13.81 18.33
N ASP A 45 14.49 -15.01 17.91
CA ASP A 45 14.85 -15.57 16.59
C ASP A 45 13.91 -15.10 15.47
N CYS A 46 12.68 -14.74 15.83
CA CYS A 46 11.68 -14.18 14.92
C CYS A 46 11.10 -12.89 15.52
N PRO A 47 11.88 -11.78 15.50
CA PRO A 47 11.43 -10.50 16.04
C PRO A 47 10.42 -9.81 15.12
N TRP A 48 10.39 -10.19 13.84
CA TRP A 48 9.48 -9.69 12.82
C TRP A 48 8.55 -10.82 12.38
N GLY A 49 7.33 -10.81 12.92
CA GLY A 49 6.29 -11.79 12.64
C GLY A 49 5.20 -11.23 11.74
N ILE A 50 3.95 -11.45 12.11
CA ILE A 50 2.77 -11.08 11.32
C ILE A 50 2.73 -9.56 11.04
N TYR A 51 3.16 -8.71 11.97
CA TYR A 51 3.11 -7.26 11.76
C TYR A 51 3.96 -6.81 10.59
N ILE A 52 5.24 -7.18 10.58
CA ILE A 52 6.17 -6.77 9.53
C ILE A 52 5.88 -7.50 8.21
N SER A 53 5.41 -8.75 8.25
CA SER A 53 4.97 -9.44 7.02
C SER A 53 3.77 -8.75 6.37
N GLN A 54 2.77 -8.34 7.17
CA GLN A 54 1.60 -7.62 6.67
C GLN A 54 1.94 -6.22 6.19
N PHE A 55 2.82 -5.51 6.92
CA PHE A 55 3.38 -4.23 6.47
C PHE A 55 4.00 -4.35 5.08
N THR A 56 4.89 -5.31 4.86
CA THR A 56 5.57 -5.49 3.57
C THR A 56 4.61 -5.86 2.45
N PHE A 57 3.63 -6.73 2.73
CA PHE A 57 2.58 -7.04 1.79
C PHE A 57 1.77 -5.79 1.39
N LEU A 58 1.34 -4.99 2.37
CA LEU A 58 0.54 -3.79 2.13
C LEU A 58 1.31 -2.67 1.42
N VAL A 59 2.60 -2.52 1.71
CA VAL A 59 3.50 -1.66 0.92
C VAL A 59 3.54 -2.14 -0.53
N GLY A 60 3.64 -3.45 -0.76
CA GLY A 60 3.52 -4.08 -2.09
C GLY A 60 2.22 -3.72 -2.80
N ILE A 61 1.09 -3.81 -2.09
CA ILE A 61 -0.21 -3.38 -2.60
C ILE A 61 -0.24 -1.88 -2.91
N GLY A 62 0.40 -1.03 -2.10
CA GLY A 62 0.50 0.41 -2.33
C GLY A 62 1.05 0.77 -3.71
N ALA A 63 1.97 -0.03 -4.24
CA ALA A 63 2.53 0.13 -5.58
C ALA A 63 1.51 0.04 -6.72
N SER A 64 0.30 -0.46 -6.44
CA SER A 64 -0.79 -0.56 -7.42
C SER A 64 -1.11 0.79 -8.06
N ALA A 65 -1.02 1.90 -7.31
CA ALA A 65 -1.24 3.23 -7.87
C ALA A 65 -0.24 3.55 -8.99
N VAL A 66 1.04 3.20 -8.83
CA VAL A 66 2.06 3.48 -9.86
C VAL A 66 1.84 2.66 -11.13
N THR A 67 1.34 1.43 -11.01
CA THR A 67 1.00 0.60 -12.19
C THR A 67 -0.10 1.21 -13.06
N VAL A 68 -0.86 2.17 -12.53
CA VAL A 68 -1.92 2.89 -13.23
C VAL A 68 -1.50 4.31 -13.62
N ILE A 69 -0.79 5.01 -12.72
CA ILE A 69 -0.26 6.36 -12.94
C ILE A 69 0.68 6.41 -14.15
N LEU A 70 1.56 5.42 -14.29
CA LEU A 70 2.52 5.35 -15.41
C LEU A 70 1.80 5.33 -16.78
N PRO A 71 0.89 4.37 -17.06
CA PRO A 71 0.10 4.40 -18.29
C PRO A 71 -0.69 5.69 -18.51
N TYR A 72 -1.34 6.21 -17.46
CA TYR A 72 -2.23 7.36 -17.59
C TYR A 72 -1.49 8.69 -17.80
N TYR A 73 -0.53 9.03 -16.95
CA TYR A 73 0.14 10.34 -16.95
C TYR A 73 1.42 10.39 -17.80
N VAL A 74 2.15 9.27 -17.92
CA VAL A 74 3.39 9.19 -18.69
C VAL A 74 3.11 8.74 -20.12
N HIS A 75 2.44 7.60 -20.30
CA HIS A 75 2.10 7.08 -21.63
C HIS A 75 0.82 7.66 -22.23
N ARG A 76 0.12 8.56 -21.51
CA ARG A 76 -1.09 9.26 -21.96
C ARG A 76 -2.23 8.33 -22.38
N GLN A 77 -2.31 7.15 -21.79
CA GLN A 77 -3.37 6.18 -22.06
C GLN A 77 -4.62 6.53 -21.24
N LYS A 78 -5.60 7.16 -21.89
CA LYS A 78 -6.84 7.61 -21.23
C LYS A 78 -7.71 6.48 -20.70
N ALA A 79 -7.53 5.25 -21.20
CA ALA A 79 -8.23 4.05 -20.72
C ALA A 79 -8.05 3.81 -19.21
N PHE A 80 -6.96 4.29 -18.62
CA PHE A 80 -6.66 4.15 -17.20
C PHE A 80 -7.34 5.19 -16.30
N ALA A 81 -8.19 6.09 -16.82
CA ALA A 81 -8.81 7.16 -16.02
C ALA A 81 -9.62 6.63 -14.82
N HIS A 82 -10.45 5.60 -15.05
CA HIS A 82 -11.23 4.96 -13.97
C HIS A 82 -10.33 4.10 -13.07
N ALA A 83 -9.38 3.37 -13.66
CA ALA A 83 -8.38 2.62 -12.91
C ALA A 83 -7.60 3.52 -11.94
N LEU A 84 -7.34 4.77 -12.31
CA LEU A 84 -6.53 5.71 -11.53
C LEU A 84 -7.19 6.03 -10.19
N VAL A 85 -8.48 6.33 -10.21
CA VAL A 85 -9.24 6.61 -8.99
C VAL A 85 -9.20 5.39 -8.06
N LEU A 86 -9.47 4.19 -8.59
CA LEU A 86 -9.43 2.97 -7.80
C LEU A 86 -8.03 2.67 -7.26
N GLY A 87 -7.00 2.86 -8.09
CA GLY A 87 -5.59 2.66 -7.75
C GLY A 87 -5.13 3.55 -6.60
N GLU A 88 -5.48 4.83 -6.64
CA GLU A 88 -5.14 5.80 -5.58
C GLU A 88 -5.89 5.51 -4.27
N ILE A 89 -7.18 5.10 -4.33
CA ILE A 89 -7.94 4.67 -3.15
C ILE A 89 -7.25 3.48 -2.48
N VAL A 90 -6.90 2.46 -3.26
CA VAL A 90 -6.25 1.25 -2.76
C VAL A 90 -4.89 1.59 -2.16
N ALA A 91 -4.10 2.46 -2.80
CA ALA A 91 -2.81 2.87 -2.28
C ALA A 91 -2.93 3.61 -0.94
N VAL A 92 -3.82 4.59 -0.82
CA VAL A 92 -4.03 5.33 0.44
C VAL A 92 -4.43 4.38 1.58
N ILE A 93 -5.37 3.46 1.33
CA ILE A 93 -5.81 2.48 2.33
C ILE A 93 -4.66 1.55 2.71
N ALA A 94 -3.95 0.98 1.73
CA ALA A 94 -2.87 0.04 1.96
C ALA A 94 -1.71 0.67 2.72
N LEU A 95 -1.26 1.87 2.33
CA LEU A 95 -0.20 2.60 3.01
C LEU A 95 -0.61 3.02 4.43
N GLY A 96 -1.87 3.44 4.62
CA GLY A 96 -2.42 3.72 5.94
C GLY A 96 -2.40 2.50 6.86
N GLN A 97 -2.80 1.33 6.36
CA GLN A 97 -2.72 0.08 7.11
C GLN A 97 -1.26 -0.36 7.36
N ALA A 98 -0.36 -0.15 6.39
CA ALA A 98 1.06 -0.47 6.55
C ALA A 98 1.68 0.34 7.71
N LEU A 99 1.36 1.63 7.80
CA LEU A 99 1.76 2.49 8.92
C LEU A 99 1.18 2.02 10.26
N LEU A 100 -0.08 1.58 10.29
CA LEU A 100 -0.66 1.01 11.51
C LEU A 100 0.08 -0.26 11.95
N PHE A 101 0.48 -1.13 11.02
CA PHE A 101 1.27 -2.32 11.35
C PHE A 101 2.65 -1.98 11.93
N ILE A 102 3.34 -0.97 11.39
CA ILE A 102 4.58 -0.46 12.01
C ILE A 102 4.29 0.10 13.40
N LEU A 103 3.23 0.89 13.56
CA LEU A 103 2.91 1.54 14.82
C LEU A 103 2.65 0.52 15.93
N VAL A 104 1.92 -0.56 15.63
CA VAL A 104 1.67 -1.63 16.61
C VAL A 104 2.89 -2.53 16.84
N ASP A 105 3.81 -2.63 15.88
CA ASP A 105 5.07 -3.38 16.06
C ASP A 105 6.06 -2.66 16.99
N LEU A 106 5.95 -1.34 17.12
CA LEU A 106 6.77 -0.57 18.04
C LEU A 106 6.44 -0.91 19.50
N GLY A 107 7.46 -1.31 20.27
CA GLY A 107 7.32 -1.54 21.71
C GLY A 107 6.99 -0.28 22.52
N GLN A 108 7.29 0.91 22.00
CA GLN A 108 6.96 2.20 22.62
C GLN A 108 6.52 3.22 21.56
N PRO A 109 5.29 3.12 21.03
CA PRO A 109 4.82 3.91 19.90
C PRO A 109 4.71 5.41 20.21
N GLY A 110 4.57 5.80 21.49
CA GLY A 110 4.58 7.20 21.91
C GLY A 110 5.89 7.95 21.61
N ARG A 111 6.96 7.22 21.27
CA ARG A 111 8.26 7.77 20.87
C ARG A 111 8.46 7.86 19.36
N LEU A 112 7.47 7.51 18.54
CA LEU A 112 7.59 7.52 17.08
C LEU A 112 8.08 8.87 16.53
N LEU A 113 7.57 9.98 17.07
CA LEU A 113 7.96 11.32 16.63
C LEU A 113 9.45 11.62 16.85
N ASN A 114 10.13 10.90 17.74
CA ASN A 114 11.57 11.07 17.96
C ASN A 114 12.38 10.76 16.71
N ILE A 115 11.89 9.89 15.83
CA ILE A 115 12.56 9.58 14.54
C ILE A 115 12.65 10.84 13.67
N MET A 116 11.64 11.71 13.72
CA MET A 116 11.60 12.96 12.97
C MET A 116 12.28 14.12 13.71
N LEU A 117 12.17 14.17 15.04
CA LEU A 117 12.79 15.20 15.87
C LEU A 117 14.32 15.04 15.97
N TYR A 118 14.80 13.79 15.92
CA TYR A 118 16.21 13.44 16.02
C TYR A 118 16.62 12.58 14.80
N PRO A 119 16.71 13.20 13.60
CA PRO A 119 16.93 12.47 12.36
C PRO A 119 18.30 11.76 12.34
N SER A 120 18.31 10.51 11.89
CA SER A 120 19.52 9.70 11.74
C SER A 120 19.62 9.16 10.31
N PRO A 121 20.31 9.87 9.39
CA PRO A 121 20.42 9.47 7.98
C PRO A 121 21.15 8.13 7.75
N THR A 122 21.84 7.59 8.75
CA THR A 122 22.49 6.28 8.69
C THR A 122 21.51 5.13 8.95
N SER A 123 20.33 5.41 9.49
CA SER A 123 19.30 4.41 9.80
C SER A 123 18.35 4.20 8.64
N MET A 124 18.15 2.94 8.23
CA MET A 124 17.14 2.62 7.22
C MET A 124 15.70 2.83 7.73
N ILE A 125 15.46 2.76 9.05
CA ILE A 125 14.13 3.05 9.63
C ILE A 125 13.77 4.54 9.46
N PHE A 126 14.77 5.42 9.54
CA PHE A 126 14.57 6.85 9.26
C PHE A 126 14.16 7.06 7.80
N TRP A 127 14.88 6.44 6.86
CA TRP A 127 14.52 6.51 5.44
C TRP A 127 13.15 5.91 5.15
N ASP A 128 12.80 4.81 5.82
CA ASP A 128 11.49 4.15 5.67
C ASP A 128 10.36 5.09 6.09
N CYS A 129 10.51 5.78 7.23
CA CYS A 129 9.58 6.82 7.67
C CYS A 129 9.41 7.94 6.63
N ILE A 130 10.50 8.37 5.99
CA ILE A 130 10.46 9.44 4.96
C ILE A 130 9.76 8.97 3.69
N VAL A 131 10.11 7.79 3.16
CA VAL A 131 9.52 7.29 1.90
C VAL A 131 8.08 6.85 2.09
N LEU A 132 7.73 6.18 3.19
CA LEU A 132 6.37 5.76 3.48
C LEU A 132 5.46 6.95 3.78
N GLY A 133 5.90 7.88 4.64
CA GLY A 133 5.15 9.09 4.96
C GLY A 133 4.99 10.00 3.74
N GLY A 134 6.06 10.22 2.98
CA GLY A 134 6.02 11.00 1.74
C GLY A 134 5.14 10.37 0.67
N TYR A 135 5.17 9.04 0.53
CA TYR A 135 4.34 8.35 -0.45
C TYR A 135 2.86 8.43 -0.10
N LEU A 136 2.50 8.24 1.18
CA LEU A 136 1.13 8.42 1.64
C LEU A 136 0.62 9.85 1.40
N LEU A 137 1.43 10.87 1.71
CA LEU A 137 1.05 12.26 1.44
C LEU A 137 0.82 12.52 -0.05
N LEU A 138 1.71 12.02 -0.91
CA LEU A 138 1.56 12.14 -2.35
C LEU A 138 0.33 11.39 -2.86
N SER A 139 0.05 10.20 -2.36
CA SER A 139 -1.15 9.42 -2.72
C SER A 139 -2.44 10.04 -2.21
N LEU A 140 -2.46 10.68 -1.04
CA LEU A 140 -3.62 11.43 -0.56
C LEU A 140 -3.94 12.61 -1.48
N VAL A 141 -2.91 13.35 -1.91
CA VAL A 141 -3.08 14.44 -2.87
C VAL A 141 -3.46 13.88 -4.25
N GLY A 142 -2.85 12.78 -4.68
CA GLY A 142 -3.16 12.05 -5.91
C GLY A 142 -4.63 11.66 -5.95
N LEU A 143 -5.13 11.02 -4.91
CA LEU A 143 -6.55 10.68 -4.73
C LEU A 143 -7.46 11.91 -4.81
N ALA A 144 -7.14 12.98 -4.08
CA ALA A 144 -7.93 14.22 -4.13
C ALA A 144 -7.97 14.82 -5.54
N THR A 145 -6.88 14.75 -6.29
CA THR A 145 -6.84 15.22 -7.68
C THR A 145 -7.57 14.31 -8.65
N ALA A 146 -7.47 12.98 -8.50
CA ALA A 146 -8.17 12.01 -9.32
C ALA A 146 -9.68 12.16 -9.13
N TRP A 147 -10.13 12.33 -7.88
CA TRP A 147 -11.52 12.61 -7.53
C TRP A 147 -12.02 13.96 -8.08
N SER A 148 -11.21 15.02 -7.96
CA SER A 148 -11.56 16.33 -8.54
C SER A 148 -11.60 16.29 -10.06
N SER A 149 -10.67 15.58 -10.70
CA SER A 149 -10.60 15.46 -12.16
C SER A 149 -11.75 14.65 -12.74
N HIS A 150 -12.27 13.67 -12.00
CA HIS A 150 -13.50 12.98 -12.35
C HIS A 150 -14.71 13.93 -12.40
N ASN A 151 -14.71 14.97 -11.57
CA ASN A 151 -15.77 15.98 -11.47
C ASN A 151 -15.50 17.29 -12.23
N GLY A 152 -14.37 17.40 -12.94
CA GLY A 152 -13.99 18.61 -13.68
C GLY A 152 -12.48 18.70 -13.91
N GLY A 153 -12.02 18.20 -15.05
CA GLY A 153 -10.75 18.50 -15.74
C GLY A 153 -9.43 18.37 -14.94
N PRO A 154 -8.43 17.61 -15.42
CA PRO A 154 -7.18 17.42 -14.69
C PRO A 154 -6.40 18.74 -14.55
N LYS A 155 -6.09 19.13 -13.30
CA LYS A 155 -5.28 20.31 -13.00
C LYS A 155 -3.83 20.07 -13.44
N LYS A 156 -3.18 21.06 -14.07
CA LYS A 156 -1.81 20.92 -14.61
C LYS A 156 -0.77 20.47 -13.56
N TRP A 157 -0.94 20.88 -12.30
CA TRP A 157 -0.08 20.48 -11.19
C TRP A 157 -0.25 19.02 -10.75
N ALA A 158 -1.44 18.42 -10.98
CA ALA A 158 -1.72 17.03 -10.62
C ALA A 158 -0.79 16.06 -11.37
N ARG A 159 -0.45 16.39 -12.62
CA ARG A 159 0.53 15.62 -13.40
C ARG A 159 1.92 15.65 -12.77
N GLY A 160 2.35 16.78 -12.22
CA GLY A 160 3.65 16.90 -11.55
C GLY A 160 3.72 16.02 -10.30
N LEU A 161 2.67 16.03 -9.48
CA LEU A 161 2.60 15.20 -8.28
C LEU A 161 2.49 13.70 -8.61
N ALA A 162 1.71 13.35 -9.63
CA ALA A 162 1.62 11.97 -10.10
C ALA A 162 2.96 11.47 -10.69
N ILE A 163 3.82 12.36 -11.20
CA ILE A 163 5.18 11.96 -11.60
C ILE A 163 6.06 11.80 -10.35
N ALA A 164 5.87 12.65 -9.32
CA ALA A 164 6.60 12.55 -8.07
C ALA A 164 6.27 11.28 -7.26
N THR A 165 5.08 10.70 -7.39
CA THR A 165 4.75 9.41 -6.73
C THR A 165 5.60 8.25 -7.25
N ILE A 166 6.09 8.31 -8.49
CA ILE A 166 6.86 7.21 -9.11
C ILE A 166 8.20 6.99 -8.37
N PRO A 167 9.07 7.99 -8.18
CA PRO A 167 10.28 7.82 -7.36
C PRO A 167 9.99 7.38 -5.92
N TRP A 168 8.91 7.86 -5.30
CA TRP A 168 8.54 7.46 -3.94
C TRP A 168 8.09 6.00 -3.85
N ALA A 169 7.32 5.51 -4.82
CA ALA A 169 6.91 4.11 -4.88
C ALA A 169 8.09 3.17 -5.17
N ILE A 170 9.07 3.59 -5.98
CA ILE A 170 10.30 2.82 -6.13
C ILE A 170 11.10 2.87 -4.82
N GLY A 171 11.21 4.07 -4.23
CA GLY A 171 11.94 4.33 -3.00
C GLY A 171 11.45 3.50 -1.82
N ILE A 172 10.14 3.39 -1.62
CA ILE A 172 9.58 2.58 -0.52
C ILE A 172 9.97 1.11 -0.63
N HIS A 173 9.97 0.52 -1.83
CA HIS A 173 10.40 -0.87 -2.00
C HIS A 173 11.90 -1.06 -1.84
N VAL A 174 12.70 -0.13 -2.34
CA VAL A 174 14.15 -0.19 -2.20
C VAL A 174 14.54 -0.05 -0.73
N VAL A 175 13.99 0.94 -0.02
CA VAL A 175 14.27 1.16 1.40
C VAL A 175 13.76 0.00 2.26
N THR A 176 12.55 -0.51 1.99
CA THR A 176 12.04 -1.71 2.68
C THR A 176 12.94 -2.91 2.44
N ALA A 177 13.42 -3.13 1.22
CA ALA A 177 14.37 -4.21 0.94
C ALA A 177 15.70 -4.02 1.69
N LEU A 178 16.22 -2.79 1.76
CA LEU A 178 17.44 -2.48 2.51
C LEU A 178 17.26 -2.65 4.02
N LEU A 179 16.07 -2.36 4.56
CA LEU A 179 15.69 -2.66 5.95
C LEU A 179 15.81 -4.16 6.23
N TYR A 180 15.27 -5.00 5.32
CA TYR A 180 15.35 -6.46 5.44
C TYR A 180 16.78 -6.98 5.29
N ALA A 181 17.55 -6.45 4.34
CA ALA A 181 18.95 -6.82 4.13
C ALA A 181 19.83 -6.48 5.34
N GLY A 182 19.49 -5.44 6.09
CA GLY A 182 20.18 -5.03 7.32
C GLY A 182 19.85 -5.87 8.56
N LEU A 183 18.88 -6.80 8.48
CA LEU A 183 18.47 -7.61 9.63
C LEU A 183 19.49 -8.72 9.92
N SER A 184 20.33 -8.52 10.95
CA SER A 184 21.39 -9.48 11.32
C SER A 184 20.88 -10.87 11.68
N ALA A 185 19.62 -10.99 12.13
CA ALA A 185 18.98 -12.27 12.44
C ALA A 185 18.69 -13.13 11.19
N ARG A 186 18.72 -12.54 9.98
CA ARG A 186 18.45 -13.22 8.71
C ARG A 186 19.54 -12.93 7.68
N PRO A 187 20.77 -13.47 7.84
CA PRO A 187 21.88 -13.21 6.91
C PRO A 187 21.56 -13.56 5.45
N ALA A 188 20.69 -14.55 5.22
CA ALA A 188 20.23 -14.93 3.89
C ALA A 188 19.46 -13.82 3.13
N TRP A 189 18.99 -12.78 3.82
CA TRP A 189 18.33 -11.64 3.19
C TRP A 189 19.32 -10.58 2.70
N MET A 190 20.58 -10.63 3.12
CA MET A 190 21.62 -9.67 2.74
C MET A 190 22.13 -9.96 1.32
N THR A 191 21.28 -9.71 0.32
CA THR A 191 21.56 -9.96 -1.10
C THR A 191 21.24 -8.73 -1.94
N ALA A 192 22.03 -8.50 -2.99
CA ALA A 192 21.81 -7.36 -3.90
C ALA A 192 20.50 -7.48 -4.69
N VAL A 193 20.00 -8.71 -4.89
CA VAL A 193 18.78 -8.99 -5.66
C VAL A 193 17.50 -8.66 -4.88
N LEU A 194 17.59 -8.46 -3.55
CA LEU A 194 16.41 -8.27 -2.71
C LEU A 194 15.57 -7.06 -3.12
N ALA A 195 16.20 -5.92 -3.42
CA ALA A 195 15.48 -4.71 -3.85
C ALA A 195 14.74 -4.89 -5.19
N PRO A 196 15.38 -5.40 -6.27
CA PRO A 196 14.68 -5.79 -7.49
C PRO A 196 13.53 -6.78 -7.25
N ARG A 197 13.72 -7.76 -6.34
CA ARG A 197 12.68 -8.74 -5.99
C ARG A 197 11.47 -8.10 -5.31
N PHE A 198 11.70 -7.17 -4.38
CA PHE A 198 10.61 -6.41 -3.74
C PHE A 198 9.81 -5.60 -4.77
N LEU A 199 10.49 -5.00 -5.75
CA LEU A 199 9.79 -4.27 -6.81
C LEU A 199 8.98 -5.23 -7.71
N ALA A 200 9.55 -6.38 -8.09
CA ALA A 200 8.85 -7.38 -8.91
C ALA A 200 7.61 -7.95 -8.19
N THR A 201 7.72 -8.28 -6.90
CA THR A 201 6.57 -8.74 -6.09
C THR A 201 5.49 -7.67 -5.92
N ALA A 202 5.86 -6.40 -5.77
CA ALA A 202 4.92 -5.30 -5.67
C ALA A 202 4.13 -5.10 -6.99
N PHE A 203 4.82 -5.14 -8.13
CA PHE A 203 4.21 -5.04 -9.45
C PHE A 203 3.42 -6.30 -9.86
N ALA A 204 3.61 -7.43 -9.17
CA ALA A 204 2.75 -8.59 -9.29
C ALA A 204 1.49 -8.48 -8.41
N SER A 205 1.67 -8.21 -7.12
CA SER A 205 0.58 -8.20 -6.12
C SER A 205 -0.36 -6.99 -6.26
N GLY A 206 0.16 -5.81 -6.55
CA GLY A 206 -0.62 -4.58 -6.70
C GLY A 206 -1.69 -4.68 -7.81
N PRO A 207 -1.30 -4.94 -9.07
CA PRO A 207 -2.24 -5.17 -10.17
C PRO A 207 -3.19 -6.35 -9.92
N ALA A 208 -2.73 -7.44 -9.30
CA ALA A 208 -3.59 -8.58 -8.98
C ALA A 208 -4.77 -8.17 -8.09
N LEU A 209 -4.51 -7.39 -7.04
CA LEU A 209 -5.57 -6.88 -6.17
C LEU A 209 -6.47 -5.87 -6.89
N LEU A 210 -5.91 -4.99 -7.73
CA LEU A 210 -6.72 -4.05 -8.52
C LEU A 210 -7.65 -4.77 -9.49
N ILE A 211 -7.18 -5.79 -10.20
CA ILE A 211 -8.00 -6.58 -11.12
C ILE A 211 -9.11 -7.29 -10.34
N LEU A 212 -8.79 -7.88 -9.20
CA LEU A 212 -9.78 -8.54 -8.34
C LEU A 212 -10.86 -7.56 -7.86
N LEU A 213 -10.46 -6.41 -7.32
CA LEU A 213 -11.37 -5.38 -6.84
C LEU A 213 -12.21 -4.80 -7.99
N ALA A 214 -11.59 -4.47 -9.12
CA ALA A 214 -12.29 -3.99 -10.31
C ALA A 214 -13.32 -5.02 -10.80
N SER A 215 -12.98 -6.30 -10.81
CA SER A 215 -13.89 -7.39 -11.19
C SER A 215 -15.08 -7.52 -10.22
N ILE A 216 -14.85 -7.40 -8.91
CA ILE A 216 -15.90 -7.44 -7.90
C ILE A 216 -16.81 -6.23 -8.03
N LEU A 217 -16.25 -5.03 -8.17
CA LEU A 217 -17.01 -3.78 -8.28
C LEU A 217 -17.83 -3.70 -9.58
N SER A 218 -17.27 -4.20 -10.68
CA SER A 218 -17.96 -4.30 -11.98
C SER A 218 -19.12 -5.30 -11.90
N ARG A 219 -18.91 -6.49 -11.31
CA ARG A 219 -19.99 -7.46 -11.06
C ARG A 219 -21.08 -6.91 -10.14
N ALA A 220 -20.72 -6.11 -9.16
CA ALA A 220 -21.66 -5.43 -8.27
C ALA A 220 -22.35 -4.21 -8.92
N LYS A 221 -22.00 -3.86 -10.16
CA LYS A 221 -22.49 -2.66 -10.89
C LYS A 221 -22.22 -1.34 -10.13
N ILE A 222 -21.13 -1.28 -9.37
CA ILE A 222 -20.74 -0.10 -8.58
C ILE A 222 -19.76 0.78 -9.35
N PHE A 223 -18.73 0.16 -9.94
CA PHE A 223 -17.66 0.88 -10.62
C PHE A 223 -17.06 -0.02 -11.70
N ASP A 224 -16.92 0.51 -12.92
CA ASP A 224 -16.30 -0.18 -14.04
C ASP A 224 -15.00 0.50 -14.45
N VAL A 225 -13.92 -0.28 -14.46
CA VAL A 225 -12.58 0.17 -14.83
C VAL A 225 -12.36 0.08 -16.34
N GLY A 226 -13.11 -0.78 -17.03
CA GLY A 226 -12.98 -1.06 -18.46
C GLY A 226 -11.97 -2.18 -18.77
N HIS A 227 -12.29 -2.97 -19.80
CA HIS A 227 -11.51 -4.16 -20.19
C HIS A 227 -10.07 -3.83 -20.62
N GLU A 228 -9.86 -2.74 -21.36
CA GLU A 228 -8.53 -2.36 -21.84
C GLU A 228 -7.53 -2.13 -20.69
N ALA A 229 -7.98 -1.46 -19.61
CA ALA A 229 -7.15 -1.25 -18.43
C ALA A 229 -6.85 -2.57 -17.70
N ILE A 230 -7.84 -3.47 -17.60
CA ILE A 230 -7.67 -4.80 -16.99
C ILE A 230 -6.66 -5.65 -17.76
N ASP A 231 -6.74 -5.67 -19.10
CA ASP A 231 -5.82 -6.45 -19.95
C ASP A 231 -4.37 -5.96 -19.82
N ARG A 232 -4.19 -4.63 -19.79
CA ARG A 232 -2.87 -4.03 -19.59
C ARG A 232 -2.32 -4.28 -18.19
N LEU A 233 -3.14 -4.17 -17.15
CA LEU A 233 -2.76 -4.51 -15.78
C LEU A 233 -2.37 -5.99 -15.67
N THR A 234 -3.11 -6.88 -16.34
CA THR A 234 -2.81 -8.32 -16.41
C THR A 234 -1.46 -8.57 -17.08
N THR A 235 -1.15 -7.81 -18.13
CA THR A 235 0.15 -7.89 -18.82
C THR A 235 1.30 -7.48 -17.90
N ILE A 236 1.16 -6.35 -17.18
CA ILE A 236 2.14 -5.88 -16.20
C ILE A 236 2.34 -6.93 -15.10
N MET A 237 1.24 -7.43 -14.53
CA MET A 237 1.25 -8.48 -13.50
C MET A 237 2.00 -9.74 -13.96
N THR A 238 1.75 -10.18 -15.20
CA THR A 238 2.35 -11.39 -15.75
C THR A 238 3.86 -11.25 -15.87
N TYR A 239 4.36 -10.14 -16.44
CA TYR A 239 5.79 -9.89 -16.54
C TYR A 239 6.45 -9.73 -15.16
N ALA A 240 5.81 -9.03 -14.23
CA ALA A 240 6.32 -8.85 -12.88
C ALA A 240 6.40 -10.18 -12.12
N THR A 241 5.41 -11.06 -12.29
CA THR A 241 5.40 -12.41 -11.72
C THR A 241 6.52 -13.26 -12.30
N ALA A 242 6.69 -13.25 -13.63
CA ALA A 242 7.79 -13.97 -14.28
C ALA A 242 9.16 -13.49 -13.79
N ALA A 243 9.35 -12.17 -13.68
CA ALA A 243 10.58 -11.61 -13.10
C ALA A 243 10.79 -12.06 -11.65
N ASN A 244 9.75 -12.04 -10.81
CA ASN A 244 9.85 -12.47 -9.42
C ASN A 244 10.19 -13.95 -9.24
N VAL A 245 9.81 -14.82 -10.18
CA VAL A 245 10.15 -16.25 -10.15
C VAL A 245 11.63 -16.49 -10.46
N VAL A 246 12.24 -15.63 -11.28
CA VAL A 246 13.64 -15.78 -11.75
C VAL A 246 14.63 -15.01 -10.86
N LEU A 247 14.19 -13.94 -10.19
CA LEU A 247 14.95 -13.23 -9.15
C LEU A 247 15.02 -14.04 -7.85
#